data_AF-A0A7C4MLG4-F1
#
_entry.id   AF-A0A7C4MLG4-F1
#
_cell.length_a   1.000
_cell.length_b   1.000
_cell.length_c   1.000
_cell.angle_alpha   90.00
_cell.angle_beta   90.00
_cell.angle_gamma   90.00
#
_symmetry.space_group_name_H-M   'P 1'
#
loop_
_entity.id
_entity.type
_entity.pdbx_description
1 polymer ?
#
loop_
_entity_poly.entity_id
_entity_poly.type
_entity_poly.pdbx_seq_one_letter_code
_entity_poly.pdbx_strand_id
1 'polypeptide(L)'
;MIIHKSFKHGWFYHYRVHLPKTEELCNYKFDSLKKYLIDVHKSCPDEYFQKGPRGSGLRMNLNLDIKRIKGHEVSELAALGLENNRFKTGHSNVQMFMLQNDNKTISIEVPIWLLDKELSSYTCVFDTTDPLTGHIDVLRIEDENIWIWDYKPNAVKEKYASTQTNFYAVMLSKRTGIPLEKFRCGYFDDKDAFVFKPEISTIKSKLI
;
A
#
# COMPACT_ATOMS: atom_id res chain seq x y z
N MET A 1 -3.08 20.66 5.18
CA MET A 1 -2.12 20.83 4.06
C MET A 1 -1.78 19.45 3.50
N ILE A 2 -1.93 19.26 2.19
CA ILE A 2 -1.51 18.04 1.49
C ILE A 2 -0.31 18.40 0.61
N ILE A 3 0.82 17.70 0.79
CA ILE A 3 1.98 17.82 -0.10
C ILE A 3 1.87 16.80 -1.23
N HIS A 4 2.40 17.13 -2.40
CA HIS A 4 2.26 16.34 -3.63
C HIS A 4 3.54 16.30 -4.45
N LYS A 5 3.93 15.11 -4.91
CA LYS A 5 5.02 14.89 -5.86
C LYS A 5 4.59 13.85 -6.89
N SER A 6 4.90 14.09 -8.15
CA SER A 6 4.63 13.12 -9.23
C SER A 6 5.89 12.37 -9.58
N PHE A 7 5.81 11.04 -9.67
CA PHE A 7 6.91 10.16 -10.02
C PHE A 7 6.64 9.45 -11.34
N LYS A 8 7.65 9.39 -12.24
CA LYS A 8 7.56 8.67 -13.52
C LYS A 8 8.18 7.28 -13.37
N HIS A 9 7.41 6.35 -12.82
CA HIS A 9 7.81 4.97 -12.52
C HIS A 9 7.14 3.99 -13.50
N GLY A 10 7.39 4.18 -14.80
CA GLY A 10 6.66 3.54 -15.91
C GLY A 10 5.30 4.16 -16.22
N TRP A 11 4.58 4.64 -15.20
CA TRP A 11 3.43 5.54 -15.30
C TRP A 11 3.63 6.73 -14.35
N PHE A 12 2.79 7.77 -14.47
CA PHE A 12 2.78 8.88 -13.51
C PHE A 12 2.00 8.49 -12.25
N TYR A 13 2.71 8.34 -11.14
CA TYR A 13 2.13 8.14 -9.82
C TYR A 13 2.14 9.46 -9.07
N HIS A 14 1.00 9.81 -8.46
CA HIS A 14 0.82 11.09 -7.80
C HIS A 14 0.85 10.93 -6.29
N TYR A 15 2.06 10.76 -5.75
CA TYR A 15 2.33 10.61 -4.33
C TYR A 15 1.85 11.84 -3.54
N ARG A 16 1.03 11.60 -2.51
CA ARG A 16 0.52 12.68 -1.65
C ARG A 16 0.51 12.28 -0.18
N VAL A 17 0.79 13.25 0.68
CA VAL A 17 0.79 13.09 2.14
C VAL A 17 -0.03 14.20 2.78
N HIS A 18 -0.96 13.85 3.67
CA HIS A 18 -1.75 14.81 4.42
C HIS A 18 -1.06 15.14 5.75
N LEU A 19 -0.22 16.18 5.75
CA LEU A 19 0.68 16.48 6.86
C LEU A 19 0.03 16.60 8.25
N PRO A 20 -1.10 17.33 8.44
CA PRO A 20 -1.75 17.37 9.76
C PRO A 20 -2.18 15.99 10.29
N LYS A 21 -2.91 15.21 9.46
CA LYS A 21 -3.31 13.83 9.79
C LYS A 21 -2.10 12.94 10.07
N THR A 22 -1.02 13.06 9.28
CA THR A 22 0.21 12.30 9.52
C THR A 22 0.86 12.69 10.85
N GLU A 23 0.91 13.98 11.20
CA GLU A 23 1.47 14.43 12.47
C GLU A 23 0.64 13.91 13.65
N GLU A 24 -0.69 14.02 13.57
CA GLU A 24 -1.63 13.60 14.60
C GLU A 24 -1.62 12.07 14.80
N LEU A 25 -1.78 11.29 13.72
CA LEU A 25 -1.98 9.85 13.80
C LEU A 25 -0.69 9.05 13.98
N CYS A 26 0.46 9.57 13.52
CA CYS A 26 1.74 8.90 13.72
C CYS A 26 2.38 9.22 15.09
N ASN A 27 1.85 10.21 15.82
CA ASN A 27 2.52 10.78 16.98
C ASN A 27 2.93 9.71 18.01
N TYR A 28 4.18 9.76 18.46
CA TYR A 28 4.82 8.87 19.44
C TYR A 28 4.94 7.38 19.08
N LYS A 29 4.12 6.85 18.15
CA LYS A 29 4.05 5.41 17.83
C LYS A 29 4.67 5.06 16.47
N PHE A 30 4.54 5.95 15.49
CA PHE A 30 4.95 5.71 14.10
C PHE A 30 5.80 6.86 13.54
N ASP A 31 6.68 7.43 14.36
CA ASP A 31 7.57 8.52 13.93
C ASP A 31 8.48 8.12 12.76
N SER A 32 8.91 6.87 12.69
CA SER A 32 9.68 6.37 11.55
C SER A 32 8.86 6.30 10.26
N LEU A 33 7.56 6.02 10.34
CA LEU A 33 6.66 6.12 9.19
C LEU A 33 6.49 7.57 8.73
N LYS A 34 6.24 8.49 9.67
CA LYS A 34 6.18 9.92 9.38
C LYS A 34 7.46 10.37 8.68
N LYS A 35 8.62 10.05 9.26
CA LYS A 35 9.93 10.37 8.68
C LYS A 35 10.08 9.80 7.26
N TYR A 36 9.74 8.53 7.06
CA TYR A 36 9.80 7.89 5.75
C TYR A 36 8.95 8.62 4.69
N LEU A 37 7.69 8.96 5.01
CA LEU A 37 6.80 9.64 4.08
C LEU A 37 7.36 11.01 3.65
N ILE A 38 7.95 11.77 4.58
CA ILE A 38 8.57 13.06 4.28
C ILE A 38 9.88 12.89 3.50
N ASP A 39 10.70 11.91 3.86
CA ASP A 39 12.00 11.70 3.23
C ASP A 39 11.85 11.23 1.77
N VAL A 40 10.93 10.31 1.48
CA VAL A 40 10.63 9.88 0.09
C VAL A 40 10.09 11.04 -0.76
N HIS A 41 9.37 11.98 -0.14
CA HIS A 41 8.95 13.18 -0.85
C HIS A 41 10.14 14.02 -1.32
N LYS A 42 11.17 14.14 -0.48
CA LYS A 42 12.39 14.90 -0.78
C LYS A 42 13.28 14.13 -1.75
N SER A 43 13.58 12.88 -1.45
CA SER A 43 14.56 12.04 -2.16
C SER A 43 14.05 10.60 -2.26
N CYS A 44 13.36 10.29 -3.35
CA CYS A 44 12.97 8.93 -3.71
C CYS A 44 14.08 8.32 -4.58
N PRO A 45 14.47 7.05 -4.39
CA PRO A 45 15.40 6.37 -5.29
C PRO A 45 14.67 5.95 -6.58
N ASP A 46 14.40 6.91 -7.46
CA ASP A 46 13.66 6.73 -8.72
C ASP A 46 14.25 5.61 -9.61
N GLU A 47 15.55 5.34 -9.51
CA GLU A 47 16.26 4.30 -10.25
C GLU A 47 15.78 2.88 -9.94
N TYR A 48 15.29 2.62 -8.72
CA TYR A 48 14.77 1.31 -8.34
C TYR A 48 13.48 0.95 -9.08
N PHE A 49 12.72 1.97 -9.50
CA PHE A 49 11.42 1.78 -10.13
C PHE A 49 11.48 1.65 -11.66
N GLN A 50 12.67 1.69 -12.25
CA GLN A 50 12.87 1.60 -13.70
C GLN A 50 13.03 0.16 -14.20
N LYS A 51 13.34 -0.78 -13.30
CA LYS A 51 13.60 -2.19 -13.62
C LYS A 51 13.13 -3.12 -12.50
N GLY A 52 13.16 -4.42 -12.75
CA GLY A 52 12.75 -5.43 -11.77
C GLY A 52 11.23 -5.63 -11.67
N PRO A 53 10.81 -6.47 -10.72
CA PRO A 53 9.41 -6.82 -10.54
C PRO A 53 8.64 -5.66 -9.89
N ARG A 54 7.35 -5.53 -10.26
CA ARG A 54 6.41 -4.63 -9.58
C ARG A 54 5.44 -5.45 -8.73
N GLY A 55 5.15 -4.99 -7.52
CA GLY A 55 4.22 -5.66 -6.60
C GLY A 55 2.84 -5.91 -7.23
N SER A 56 2.31 -4.94 -7.98
CA SER A 56 1.07 -5.05 -8.75
C SER A 56 1.15 -6.03 -9.94
N GLY A 57 2.36 -6.36 -10.39
CA GLY A 57 2.64 -7.33 -11.44
C GLY A 57 2.79 -8.77 -10.94
N LEU A 58 2.86 -9.00 -9.63
CA LEU A 58 3.02 -10.34 -9.08
C LEU A 58 1.77 -11.19 -9.36
N ARG A 59 2.00 -12.43 -9.80
CA ARG A 59 0.94 -13.42 -10.14
C ARG A 59 1.12 -14.68 -9.31
N MET A 60 1.24 -14.50 -8.00
CA MET A 60 1.32 -15.58 -7.03
C MET A 60 0.22 -15.44 -5.99
N ASN A 61 -0.19 -16.56 -5.40
CA ASN A 61 -1.09 -16.59 -4.26
C ASN A 61 -0.29 -17.03 -3.03
N LEU A 62 -0.48 -16.34 -1.91
CA LEU A 62 0.24 -16.56 -0.65
C LEU A 62 -0.56 -17.35 0.39
N ASN A 63 -1.71 -17.93 0.03
CA ASN A 63 -2.57 -18.73 0.92
C ASN A 63 -2.87 -18.03 2.26
N LEU A 64 -3.11 -16.72 2.20
CA LEU A 64 -3.40 -15.87 3.36
C LEU A 64 -4.84 -16.11 3.86
N ASP A 65 -5.07 -16.01 5.16
CA ASP A 65 -6.42 -16.01 5.75
C ASP A 65 -7.13 -14.67 5.47
N ILE A 66 -7.80 -14.61 4.32
CA ILE A 66 -8.50 -13.41 3.84
C ILE A 66 -9.96 -13.47 4.27
N LYS A 67 -10.42 -12.41 4.95
CA LYS A 67 -11.81 -12.25 5.38
C LYS A 67 -12.50 -11.20 4.52
N ARG A 68 -13.59 -11.61 3.87
CA ARG A 68 -14.49 -10.69 3.16
C ARG A 68 -15.44 -10.03 4.15
N ILE A 69 -15.53 -8.71 4.09
CA ILE A 69 -16.39 -7.87 4.92
C ILE A 69 -17.25 -7.03 3.97
N LYS A 70 -18.57 -7.16 4.11
CA LYS A 70 -19.54 -6.30 3.41
C LYS A 70 -19.84 -5.09 4.28
N GLY A 71 -20.04 -3.92 3.67
CA GLY A 71 -20.36 -2.69 4.40
C GLY A 71 -19.21 -2.20 5.28
N HIS A 72 -17.96 -2.47 4.88
CA HIS A 72 -16.80 -1.90 5.55
C HIS A 72 -16.69 -0.41 5.20
N GLU A 73 -16.27 0.43 6.15
CA GLU A 73 -16.09 1.88 5.94
C GLU A 73 -15.24 2.25 4.70
N VAL A 74 -14.22 1.46 4.31
CA VAL A 74 -13.43 1.75 3.11
C VAL A 74 -14.25 1.60 1.83
N SER A 75 -15.23 0.71 1.82
CA SER A 75 -16.15 0.54 0.70
C SER A 75 -17.15 1.68 0.62
N GLU A 76 -17.63 2.18 1.75
CA GLU A 76 -18.47 3.39 1.79
C GLU A 76 -17.71 4.62 1.30
N LEU A 77 -16.46 4.79 1.73
CA LEU A 77 -15.57 5.84 1.24
C LEU A 77 -15.28 5.71 -0.26
N ALA A 78 -15.13 4.49 -0.77
CA ALA A 78 -14.99 4.25 -2.20
C ALA A 78 -16.25 4.67 -2.96
N ALA A 79 -17.44 4.28 -2.49
CA ALA A 79 -18.71 4.65 -3.11
C ALA A 79 -18.87 6.17 -3.19
N LEU A 80 -18.64 6.88 -2.08
CA LEU A 80 -18.68 8.35 -2.03
C LEU A 80 -17.61 8.99 -2.93
N GLY A 81 -16.41 8.42 -2.98
CA GLY A 81 -15.34 8.89 -3.86
C GLY A 81 -15.71 8.76 -5.33
N LEU A 82 -16.28 7.63 -5.73
CA LEU A 82 -16.76 7.40 -7.10
C LEU A 82 -17.91 8.34 -7.46
N GLU A 83 -18.85 8.60 -6.55
CA GLU A 83 -19.95 9.54 -6.75
C GLU A 83 -19.45 10.98 -6.90
N ASN A 84 -18.45 11.39 -6.11
CA ASN A 84 -17.85 12.73 -6.20
C ASN A 84 -17.29 13.03 -7.60
N ASN A 85 -16.74 12.01 -8.27
CA ASN A 85 -16.32 12.00 -9.68
C ASN A 85 -15.53 13.25 -10.15
N ARG A 86 -14.69 13.82 -9.27
CA ARG A 86 -13.92 15.05 -9.52
C ARG A 86 -12.73 14.86 -10.46
N PHE A 87 -12.19 13.65 -10.54
CA PHE A 87 -11.01 13.28 -11.29
C PHE A 87 -11.35 12.32 -12.44
N LYS A 88 -10.43 12.20 -13.41
CA LYS A 88 -10.64 11.42 -14.65
C LYS A 88 -10.87 9.92 -14.44
N THR A 89 -10.39 9.35 -13.34
CA THR A 89 -10.45 7.90 -13.09
C THR A 89 -11.09 7.61 -11.75
N GLY A 90 -11.82 6.49 -11.66
CA GLY A 90 -12.36 6.00 -10.39
C GLY A 90 -11.28 5.81 -9.33
N HIS A 91 -10.10 5.33 -9.73
CA HIS A 91 -8.94 5.18 -8.84
C HIS A 91 -8.55 6.49 -8.16
N SER A 92 -8.31 7.54 -8.95
CA SER A 92 -7.94 8.86 -8.44
C SER A 92 -9.07 9.49 -7.63
N ASN A 93 -10.33 9.26 -8.01
CA ASN A 93 -11.50 9.71 -7.28
C ASN A 93 -11.54 9.13 -5.87
N VAL A 94 -11.44 7.81 -5.74
CA VAL A 94 -11.44 7.11 -4.44
C VAL A 94 -10.27 7.56 -3.57
N GLN A 95 -9.03 7.49 -4.08
CA GLN A 95 -7.84 7.84 -3.31
C GLN A 95 -7.86 9.28 -2.81
N MET A 96 -8.19 10.24 -3.68
CA MET A 96 -8.23 11.66 -3.29
C MET A 96 -9.38 11.95 -2.33
N PHE A 97 -10.54 11.31 -2.55
CA PHE A 97 -11.67 11.45 -1.64
C PHE A 97 -11.32 10.94 -0.24
N MET A 98 -10.72 9.76 -0.13
CA MET A 98 -10.24 9.22 1.14
C MET A 98 -9.21 10.15 1.79
N LEU A 99 -8.15 10.55 1.05
CA LEU A 99 -7.12 11.43 1.60
C LEU A 99 -7.68 12.77 2.14
N GLN A 100 -8.70 13.30 1.50
CA GLN A 100 -9.32 14.58 1.89
C GLN A 100 -10.32 14.40 3.04
N ASN A 101 -11.23 13.42 2.95
CA ASN A 101 -12.43 13.35 3.79
C ASN A 101 -12.35 12.30 4.90
N ASP A 102 -11.55 11.24 4.74
CA ASP A 102 -11.37 10.24 5.80
C ASP A 102 -10.32 10.72 6.80
N ASN A 103 -10.67 10.73 8.09
CA ASN A 103 -9.75 11.17 9.13
C ASN A 103 -8.60 10.18 9.38
N LYS A 104 -8.72 8.92 8.95
CA LYS A 104 -7.71 7.88 9.11
C LYS A 104 -6.69 7.80 7.96
N THR A 105 -7.02 8.33 6.77
CA THR A 105 -6.14 8.28 5.59
C THR A 105 -5.06 9.36 5.64
N ILE A 106 -3.79 8.94 5.64
CA ILE A 106 -2.64 9.85 5.77
C ILE A 106 -1.88 10.04 4.46
N SER A 107 -1.93 9.07 3.53
CA SER A 107 -1.15 9.14 2.29
C SER A 107 -1.72 8.23 1.19
N ILE A 108 -1.45 8.59 -0.06
CA ILE A 108 -1.79 7.80 -1.25
C ILE A 108 -0.61 7.76 -2.21
N GLU A 109 -0.55 6.73 -3.04
CA GLU A 109 0.50 6.47 -4.03
C GLU A 109 1.91 6.52 -3.42
N VAL A 110 2.08 5.87 -2.25
CA VAL A 110 3.35 5.88 -1.50
C VAL A 110 4.38 4.99 -2.23
N PRO A 111 5.49 5.53 -2.77
CA PRO A 111 6.53 4.72 -3.39
C PRO A 111 7.20 3.84 -2.33
N ILE A 112 7.37 2.56 -2.62
CA ILE A 112 7.98 1.56 -1.73
C ILE A 112 8.83 0.56 -2.50
N TRP A 113 9.81 -0.04 -1.84
CA TRP A 113 10.69 -1.03 -2.45
C TRP A 113 11.25 -2.04 -1.43
N LEU A 114 11.68 -3.20 -1.94
CA LEU A 114 12.42 -4.24 -1.22
C LEU A 114 13.69 -4.57 -2.01
N LEU A 115 14.84 -4.54 -1.33
CA LEU A 115 16.11 -4.97 -1.93
C LEU A 115 16.28 -6.48 -1.76
N ASP A 116 17.02 -7.08 -2.69
CA ASP A 116 17.28 -8.53 -2.73
C ASP A 116 17.84 -9.09 -1.42
N LYS A 117 18.80 -8.38 -0.81
CA LYS A 117 19.45 -8.78 0.44
C LYS A 117 18.55 -8.72 1.68
N GLU A 118 17.36 -8.13 1.56
CA GLU A 118 16.46 -7.89 2.69
C GLU A 118 15.48 -9.05 2.93
N LEU A 119 15.46 -10.01 2.01
CA LEU A 119 14.70 -11.24 2.07
C LEU A 119 15.59 -12.39 1.61
N SER A 120 15.90 -13.34 2.49
CA SER A 120 16.83 -14.44 2.19
C SER A 120 16.40 -15.31 1.00
N SER A 121 15.10 -15.37 0.70
CA SER A 121 14.53 -16.13 -0.40
C SER A 121 14.22 -15.28 -1.64
N TYR A 122 14.71 -14.04 -1.71
CA TYR A 122 14.29 -13.08 -2.72
C TYR A 122 14.46 -13.58 -4.15
N THR A 123 15.68 -14.00 -4.51
CA THR A 123 16.01 -14.46 -5.86
C THR A 123 15.20 -15.70 -6.25
N CYS A 124 14.90 -16.59 -5.31
CA CYS A 124 14.06 -17.75 -5.58
C CYS A 124 12.59 -17.39 -5.80
N VAL A 125 12.10 -16.31 -5.18
CA VAL A 125 10.70 -15.87 -5.31
C VAL A 125 10.48 -15.03 -6.56
N PHE A 126 11.46 -14.21 -6.96
CA PHE A 126 11.32 -13.21 -8.03
C PHE A 126 12.17 -13.47 -9.27
N ASP A 127 13.07 -14.46 -9.23
CA ASP A 127 13.99 -14.80 -10.33
C ASP A 127 14.85 -13.61 -10.81
N THR A 128 15.27 -12.76 -9.87
CA THR A 128 16.07 -11.56 -10.14
C THR A 128 16.68 -11.02 -8.84
N THR A 129 17.70 -10.18 -8.99
CA THR A 129 18.29 -9.36 -7.90
C THR A 129 17.87 -7.89 -7.99
N ASP A 130 17.13 -7.49 -9.02
CA ASP A 130 16.61 -6.12 -9.11
C ASP A 130 15.55 -5.87 -8.03
N PRO A 131 15.43 -4.64 -7.49
CA PRO A 131 14.48 -4.33 -6.42
C PRO A 131 13.02 -4.61 -6.81
N LEU A 132 12.24 -5.10 -5.84
CA LEU A 132 10.80 -5.24 -5.98
C LEU A 132 10.22 -3.90 -5.59
N THR A 133 9.41 -3.31 -6.45
CA THR A 133 8.90 -1.95 -6.25
C THR A 133 7.37 -1.89 -6.29
N GLY A 134 6.82 -0.82 -5.75
CA GLY A 134 5.38 -0.60 -5.76
C GLY A 134 4.97 0.80 -5.30
N HIS A 135 3.69 1.09 -5.49
CA HIS A 135 3.04 2.28 -4.96
C HIS A 135 1.84 1.80 -4.14
N ILE A 136 1.77 2.19 -2.87
CA ILE A 136 0.62 1.89 -2.01
C ILE A 136 -0.51 2.83 -2.39
N ASP A 137 -1.65 2.30 -2.83
CA ASP A 137 -2.78 3.14 -3.22
C ASP A 137 -3.25 4.02 -2.06
N VAL A 138 -3.52 3.43 -0.89
CA VAL A 138 -4.03 4.14 0.28
C VAL A 138 -3.36 3.62 1.55
N LEU A 139 -2.83 4.55 2.35
CA LEU A 139 -2.20 4.29 3.65
C LEU A 139 -3.03 4.96 4.76
N ARG A 140 -3.51 4.16 5.71
CA ARG A 140 -4.33 4.62 6.84
C ARG A 140 -3.70 4.25 8.18
N ILE A 141 -4.06 4.97 9.23
CA ILE A 141 -3.79 4.58 10.62
C ILE A 141 -5.12 4.41 11.34
N GLU A 142 -5.34 3.24 11.93
CA GLU A 142 -6.57 2.87 12.60
C GLU A 142 -6.28 1.81 13.66
N ASP A 143 -6.87 1.96 14.85
CA ASP A 143 -6.75 1.02 15.97
C ASP A 143 -5.30 0.61 16.27
N GLU A 144 -4.41 1.60 16.30
CA GLU A 144 -2.97 1.43 16.52
C GLU A 144 -2.24 0.55 15.48
N ASN A 145 -2.82 0.38 14.30
CA ASN A 145 -2.23 -0.36 13.19
C ASN A 145 -2.08 0.53 11.96
N ILE A 146 -1.08 0.19 11.15
CA ILE A 146 -0.86 0.76 9.82
C ILE A 146 -1.61 -0.11 8.82
N TRP A 147 -2.56 0.48 8.13
CA TRP A 147 -3.35 -0.21 7.11
C TRP A 147 -2.88 0.14 5.71
N ILE A 148 -2.58 -0.91 4.94
CA ILE A 148 -2.24 -0.83 3.52
C ILE A 148 -3.44 -1.33 2.73
N TRP A 149 -4.04 -0.41 1.98
CA TRP A 149 -5.21 -0.66 1.16
C TRP A 149 -4.88 -0.49 -0.31
N ASP A 150 -5.44 -1.37 -1.13
CA ASP A 150 -5.34 -1.36 -2.59
C ASP A 150 -6.76 -1.34 -3.18
N TYR A 151 -7.08 -0.30 -3.97
CA TYR A 151 -8.40 -0.16 -4.55
C TYR A 151 -8.47 -0.96 -5.85
N LYS A 152 -9.48 -1.81 -5.97
CA LYS A 152 -9.65 -2.72 -7.11
C LYS A 152 -11.11 -2.77 -7.52
N PRO A 153 -11.50 -2.18 -8.66
CA PRO A 153 -12.85 -2.31 -9.18
C PRO A 153 -13.24 -3.79 -9.32
N ASN A 154 -14.42 -4.19 -8.81
CA ASN A 154 -14.81 -5.60 -8.69
C ASN A 154 -13.80 -6.43 -7.87
N ALA A 155 -13.50 -6.00 -6.64
CA ALA A 155 -12.54 -6.62 -5.74
C ALA A 155 -12.78 -8.13 -5.56
N VAL A 156 -14.04 -8.58 -5.62
CA VAL A 156 -14.40 -10.00 -5.55
C VAL A 156 -13.77 -10.88 -6.65
N LYS A 157 -13.37 -10.29 -7.79
CA LYS A 157 -12.72 -11.01 -8.90
C LYS A 157 -11.20 -11.00 -8.82
N GLU A 158 -10.63 -10.24 -7.88
CA GLU A 158 -9.19 -10.12 -7.74
C GLU A 158 -8.57 -11.38 -7.15
N LYS A 159 -7.45 -11.80 -7.76
CA LYS A 159 -6.73 -13.01 -7.35
C LYS A 159 -5.41 -12.70 -6.64
N TYR A 160 -4.85 -11.53 -6.89
CA TYR A 160 -3.46 -11.21 -6.53
C TYR A 160 -3.31 -9.93 -5.69
N ALA A 161 -4.40 -9.20 -5.45
CA ALA A 161 -4.37 -7.97 -4.65
C ALA A 161 -3.88 -8.20 -3.21
N SER A 162 -4.21 -9.35 -2.60
CA SER A 162 -3.66 -9.73 -1.29
C SER A 162 -2.15 -9.97 -1.31
N THR A 163 -1.61 -10.50 -2.40
CA THR A 163 -0.16 -10.67 -2.55
C THR A 163 0.53 -9.33 -2.69
N GLN A 164 -0.04 -8.44 -3.50
CA GLN A 164 0.44 -7.08 -3.67
C GLN A 164 0.51 -6.35 -2.32
N THR A 165 -0.59 -6.31 -1.56
CA THR A 165 -0.63 -5.58 -0.29
C THR A 165 0.18 -6.26 0.83
N ASN A 166 0.33 -7.59 0.81
CA ASN A 166 1.24 -8.29 1.71
C ASN A 166 2.70 -7.85 1.51
N PHE A 167 3.19 -7.85 0.26
CA PHE A 167 4.55 -7.41 -0.03
C PHE A 167 4.74 -5.92 0.27
N TYR A 168 3.71 -5.10 0.08
CA TYR A 168 3.77 -3.69 0.45
C TYR A 168 3.95 -3.50 1.96
N ALA A 169 3.30 -4.32 2.80
CA ALA A 169 3.52 -4.30 4.24
C ALA A 169 4.95 -4.72 4.60
N VAL A 170 5.47 -5.77 3.95
CA VAL A 170 6.86 -6.21 4.17
C VAL A 170 7.85 -5.11 3.78
N MET A 171 7.66 -4.47 2.63
CA MET A 171 8.49 -3.34 2.19
C MET A 171 8.46 -2.20 3.20
N LEU A 172 7.26 -1.75 3.57
CA LEU A 172 7.11 -0.59 4.43
C LEU A 172 7.63 -0.88 5.85
N SER A 173 7.42 -2.10 6.36
CA SER A 173 8.04 -2.58 7.59
C SER A 173 9.58 -2.50 7.52
N LYS A 174 10.20 -2.96 6.43
CA LYS A 174 11.66 -2.84 6.23
C LYS A 174 12.12 -1.38 6.12
N ARG A 175 11.39 -0.53 5.39
CA ARG A 175 11.76 0.89 5.20
C ARG A 175 11.66 1.70 6.49
N THR A 176 10.73 1.35 7.38
CA THR A 176 10.42 2.11 8.60
C THR A 176 10.98 1.48 9.88
N GLY A 177 11.40 0.21 9.83
CA GLY A 177 11.74 -0.58 11.01
C GLY A 177 10.55 -0.94 11.89
N ILE A 178 9.32 -0.62 11.48
CA ILE A 178 8.11 -0.93 12.25
C ILE A 178 7.82 -2.43 12.13
N PRO A 179 7.56 -3.15 13.26
CA PRO A 179 7.28 -4.58 13.21
C PRO A 179 6.05 -4.91 12.37
N LEU A 180 6.10 -6.03 11.62
CA LEU A 180 5.05 -6.43 10.69
C LEU A 180 3.69 -6.66 11.39
N GLU A 181 3.70 -6.99 12.68
CA GLU A 181 2.53 -7.21 13.53
C GLU A 181 1.66 -5.95 13.68
N LYS A 182 2.25 -4.77 13.47
CA LYS A 182 1.55 -3.48 13.45
C LYS A 182 0.89 -3.17 12.10
N PHE A 183 1.03 -4.03 11.11
CA PHE A 183 0.43 -3.85 9.80
C PHE A 183 -0.84 -4.67 9.63
N ARG A 184 -1.78 -4.11 8.89
CA ARG A 184 -2.96 -4.78 8.36
C ARG A 184 -3.04 -4.49 6.87
N CYS A 185 -3.57 -5.44 6.12
CA CYS A 185 -3.67 -5.32 4.68
C CYS A 185 -5.10 -5.55 4.24
N GLY A 186 -5.47 -4.90 3.16
CA GLY A 186 -6.68 -5.23 2.47
C GLY A 186 -6.75 -4.69 1.06
N TYR A 187 -7.74 -5.18 0.33
CA TYR A 187 -8.13 -4.63 -0.96
C TYR A 187 -9.65 -4.52 -1.00
N PHE A 188 -10.15 -3.56 -1.77
CA PHE A 188 -11.55 -3.16 -1.64
C PHE A 188 -12.10 -2.54 -2.92
N ASP A 189 -13.41 -2.61 -3.06
CA ASP A 189 -14.21 -1.78 -3.97
C ASP A 189 -15.33 -1.06 -3.21
N ASP A 190 -16.28 -0.48 -3.93
CA ASP A 190 -17.46 0.23 -3.40
C ASP A 190 -18.48 -0.67 -2.67
N LYS A 191 -18.24 -1.99 -2.57
CA LYS A 191 -19.19 -2.96 -2.00
C LYS A 191 -18.55 -3.88 -0.98
N ASP A 192 -17.34 -4.34 -1.27
CA ASP A 192 -16.63 -5.37 -0.53
C ASP A 192 -15.24 -4.90 -0.12
N ALA A 193 -14.87 -5.22 1.11
CA ALA A 193 -13.50 -5.15 1.58
C ALA A 193 -12.99 -6.55 1.93
N PHE A 194 -11.73 -6.82 1.62
CA PHE A 194 -11.06 -8.07 1.92
C PHE A 194 -9.86 -7.76 2.80
N VAL A 195 -9.86 -8.25 4.03
CA VAL A 195 -8.86 -7.90 5.06
C VAL A 195 -8.09 -9.11 5.54
N PHE A 196 -6.83 -8.91 5.89
CA PHE A 196 -5.96 -9.96 6.42
C PHE A 196 -4.76 -9.34 7.18
N LYS A 197 -4.03 -10.19 7.91
CA LYS A 197 -2.74 -9.84 8.52
C LYS A 197 -1.62 -10.23 7.56
N PRO A 198 -0.62 -9.36 7.32
CA PRO A 198 0.50 -9.71 6.47
C PRO A 198 1.41 -10.74 7.15
N GLU A 199 1.99 -11.64 6.35
CA GLU A 199 2.85 -12.71 6.81
C GLU A 199 4.09 -12.83 5.91
N ILE A 200 5.26 -13.00 6.53
CA ILE A 200 6.53 -13.24 5.83
C ILE A 200 6.80 -14.75 5.62
N SER A 201 6.23 -15.60 6.47
CA SER A 201 6.34 -17.07 6.42
C SER A 201 5.74 -17.67 5.16
N THR A 202 4.64 -17.09 4.67
CA THR A 202 3.95 -17.52 3.44
C THR A 202 4.84 -17.41 2.21
N ILE A 203 5.80 -16.48 2.20
CA ILE A 203 6.78 -16.31 1.12
C ILE A 203 7.77 -17.49 1.08
N LYS A 204 8.08 -18.10 2.22
CA LYS A 204 8.99 -19.26 2.32
C LYS A 204 8.36 -20.57 1.89
N SER A 205 7.03 -20.70 1.99
CA SER A 205 6.30 -21.94 1.67
C SER A 205 6.34 -22.35 0.19
N LYS A 206 6.84 -21.48 -0.69
CA LYS A 206 7.06 -21.77 -2.12
C LYS A 206 8.45 -22.33 -2.45
N LEU A 207 9.29 -22.52 -1.44
CA LEU A 207 10.65 -23.06 -1.58
C LEU A 207 10.72 -24.58 -1.29
N ILE A 208 9.58 -25.22 -1.02
CA ILE A 208 9.44 -26.65 -0.74
C ILE A 208 8.54 -27.25 -1.81
#